data_AF-A0A7R8Z6Z2-F1
#
_entry.id   AF-A0A7R8Z6Z2-F1
#
_cell.length_a   1.000
_cell.length_b   1.000
_cell.length_c   1.000
_cell.angle_alpha   90.00
_cell.angle_beta   90.00
_cell.angle_gamma   90.00
#
_symmetry.space_group_name_H-M   'P 1'
#
loop_
_entity.id
_entity.type
_entity.pdbx_description
1 polymer ?
#
loop_
_entity_poly.entity_id
_entity_poly.type
_entity_poly.pdbx_seq_one_letter_code
_entity_poly.pdbx_strand_id
1 'polypeptide(L)'
;MSAFSKTSSPSSASSGSWGVMNTAVLTGRQVSQAMKVFIVSQAGKVADVTLQSSCHSEDESVLKEHIKSVTDNEVCSLLNLGPCGLHVVHGSLRTGLESVDWDISSLLRYMYYMFTDSPARRELFTQLTRCASFPLKFCGVLWLENAKCFQSALQIWDHVVKFFKESKLPKTKPVETLKRAACDPFLKCKLAFCKTIADECQPFLQWFQASKPITPYLFEAVEKLIRYLMNRCVKPDLMKCTGPKLLSIDTKKSENLILSKNIDEGFATKRLLGETASTVTERPKLEFIHECRSMLTTMIAKLQERKSLKTEICEGFVFIGSLCYSTFTSTEPEEMFFSFGGTKPYQHHK
;
A
#
# COMPACT_ATOMS: atom_id res chain seq x y z
N MET A 1 -0.49 -12.89 75.61
CA MET A 1 0.08 -11.52 75.66
C MET A 1 1.45 -11.55 75.02
N SER A 2 1.69 -10.70 74.01
CA SER A 2 2.99 -10.08 73.66
C SER A 2 4.17 -11.01 73.29
N ALA A 3 5.11 -10.72 72.39
CA ALA A 3 5.31 -9.82 71.26
C ALA A 3 6.74 -10.15 70.75
N PHE A 4 6.96 -10.09 69.43
CA PHE A 4 8.20 -9.73 68.71
C PHE A 4 9.57 -10.39 69.02
N SER A 5 10.22 -10.97 68.00
CA SER A 5 11.25 -10.25 67.20
C SER A 5 11.63 -10.99 65.90
N LYS A 6 12.09 -10.21 64.91
CA LYS A 6 12.39 -10.51 63.49
C LYS A 6 13.87 -10.80 63.26
N THR A 7 14.19 -11.56 62.19
CA THR A 7 15.38 -11.43 61.31
C THR A 7 14.98 -11.85 59.87
N SER A 8 14.75 -10.90 58.93
CA SER A 8 15.57 -10.52 57.72
C SER A 8 15.91 -11.68 56.77
N SER A 9 15.56 -11.73 55.46
CA SER A 9 15.81 -10.82 54.30
C SER A 9 15.11 -11.40 53.02
N PRO A 10 15.27 -10.91 51.76
CA PRO A 10 15.35 -9.55 51.20
C PRO A 10 14.22 -9.21 50.20
N SER A 11 14.19 -7.93 49.83
CA SER A 11 13.27 -7.18 48.96
C SER A 11 12.81 -7.80 47.64
N SER A 12 11.50 -7.63 47.38
CA SER A 12 10.76 -7.91 46.15
C SER A 12 11.29 -7.19 44.91
N ALA A 13 11.61 -7.95 43.86
CA ALA A 13 11.71 -7.45 42.49
C ALA A 13 10.30 -7.12 41.95
N SER A 14 10.15 -5.94 41.37
CA SER A 14 8.91 -5.46 40.76
C SER A 14 8.49 -6.32 39.57
N SER A 15 7.29 -6.90 39.65
CA SER A 15 6.61 -7.64 38.58
C SER A 15 6.34 -6.71 37.38
N GLY A 16 7.11 -6.86 36.31
CA GLY A 16 6.90 -6.12 35.06
C GLY A 16 5.67 -6.62 34.31
N SER A 17 4.75 -5.73 33.94
CA SER A 17 3.61 -6.02 33.07
C SER A 17 4.09 -6.37 31.66
N TRP A 18 3.55 -7.44 31.08
CA TRP A 18 3.87 -7.89 29.72
C TRP A 18 2.87 -7.31 28.71
N GLY A 19 3.34 -6.95 27.51
CA GLY A 19 2.48 -6.47 26.41
C GLY A 19 2.40 -7.50 25.29
N VAL A 20 1.20 -7.79 24.79
CA VAL A 20 1.02 -8.71 23.65
C VAL A 20 1.03 -7.90 22.34
N MET A 21 1.89 -8.29 21.39
CA MET A 21 1.99 -7.67 20.06
C MET A 21 1.76 -8.68 18.93
N ASN A 22 0.92 -8.31 17.97
CA ASN A 22 0.57 -9.12 16.80
C ASN A 22 1.74 -9.22 15.80
N THR A 23 2.13 -10.41 15.33
CA THR A 23 3.27 -10.54 14.41
C THR A 23 2.98 -10.08 12.98
N ALA A 24 1.74 -10.15 12.49
CA ALA A 24 1.40 -9.54 11.19
C ALA A 24 1.59 -8.02 11.25
N VAL A 25 1.46 -7.46 12.47
CA VAL A 25 1.82 -6.08 12.72
C VAL A 25 3.34 -5.94 12.88
N LEU A 26 4.02 -6.80 13.65
CA LEU A 26 5.49 -6.79 13.83
C LEU A 26 6.23 -6.91 12.50
N THR A 27 5.90 -7.92 11.71
CA THR A 27 6.55 -8.21 10.43
C THR A 27 5.90 -7.50 9.23
N GLY A 28 4.81 -6.78 9.45
CA GLY A 28 4.00 -6.14 8.41
C GLY A 28 3.36 -7.09 7.38
N ARG A 29 3.78 -8.36 7.30
CA ARG A 29 3.43 -9.29 6.22
C ARG A 29 1.94 -9.63 6.26
N GLN A 30 1.29 -9.60 5.10
CA GLN A 30 -0.04 -10.19 4.95
C GLN A 30 0.10 -11.72 4.96
N VAL A 31 -0.32 -12.36 6.05
CA VAL A 31 -0.19 -13.81 6.22
C VAL A 31 -1.57 -14.46 6.01
N SER A 32 -1.67 -15.38 5.06
CA SER A 32 -2.82 -16.28 4.88
C SER A 32 -2.74 -17.54 5.75
N GLN A 33 -1.78 -17.58 6.69
CA GLN A 33 -1.53 -18.65 7.66
C GLN A 33 -1.77 -18.13 9.08
N ALA A 34 -1.92 -19.03 10.05
CA ALA A 34 -2.13 -18.70 11.46
C ALA A 34 -1.16 -17.59 11.93
N MET A 35 -1.71 -16.49 12.43
CA MET A 35 -0.96 -15.31 12.85
C MET A 35 -0.03 -15.69 13.99
N LYS A 36 1.25 -15.37 13.87
CA LYS A 36 2.12 -15.43 15.03
C LYS A 36 1.73 -14.31 16.00
N VAL A 37 1.60 -14.61 17.27
CA VAL A 37 1.35 -13.61 18.30
C VAL A 37 2.51 -13.72 19.26
N PHE A 38 3.13 -12.60 19.60
CA PHE A 38 4.27 -12.59 20.50
C PHE A 38 3.96 -11.78 21.74
N ILE A 39 4.48 -12.23 22.87
CA ILE A 39 4.48 -11.48 24.12
C ILE A 39 5.85 -10.82 24.26
N VAL A 40 5.87 -9.52 24.55
CA VAL A 40 7.10 -8.73 24.75
C VAL A 40 7.08 -8.10 26.14
N SER A 41 8.10 -8.36 26.97
CA SER A 41 8.23 -7.65 28.26
C SER A 41 8.75 -6.23 28.07
N GLN A 42 8.53 -5.39 29.08
CA GLN A 42 9.23 -4.11 29.25
C GLN A 42 10.77 -4.27 29.24
N ALA A 43 11.30 -5.46 29.53
CA ALA A 43 12.72 -5.79 29.47
C ALA A 43 13.18 -6.35 28.09
N GLY A 44 12.31 -6.38 27.08
CA GLY A 44 12.64 -6.79 25.71
C GLY A 44 12.68 -8.31 25.46
N LYS A 45 12.20 -9.15 26.38
CA LYS A 45 12.10 -10.61 26.14
C LYS A 45 10.86 -10.95 25.33
N VAL A 46 11.00 -11.83 24.34
CA VAL A 46 9.96 -12.21 23.36
C VAL A 46 9.57 -13.69 23.49
N ALA A 47 8.28 -14.02 23.54
CA ALA A 47 7.75 -15.40 23.57
C ALA A 47 6.66 -15.62 22.50
N ASP A 48 6.67 -16.79 21.82
CA ASP A 48 5.78 -17.13 20.68
C ASP A 48 4.48 -17.85 21.16
N VAL A 49 3.30 -17.30 20.82
CA VAL A 49 1.97 -17.85 21.12
C VAL A 49 1.09 -18.00 19.85
N THR A 50 1.71 -18.32 18.71
CA THR A 50 1.17 -18.33 17.33
C THR A 50 -0.13 -19.07 17.05
N LEU A 51 -0.54 -20.07 17.84
CA LEU A 51 -1.36 -21.15 17.26
C LEU A 51 -2.79 -20.78 16.79
N GLN A 52 -3.36 -19.58 17.03
CA GLN A 52 -4.83 -19.41 16.97
C GLN A 52 -5.39 -18.02 16.57
N SER A 53 -4.76 -17.23 15.68
CA SER A 53 -5.33 -15.91 15.33
C SER A 53 -5.25 -15.55 13.82
N SER A 54 -6.19 -14.73 13.33
CA SER A 54 -6.31 -14.31 11.92
C SER A 54 -6.60 -12.81 11.78
N CYS A 55 -6.23 -12.22 10.63
CA CYS A 55 -6.27 -10.78 10.38
C CYS A 55 -7.69 -10.16 10.23
N HIS A 56 -8.75 -10.94 10.50
CA HIS A 56 -10.15 -10.57 10.30
C HIS A 56 -10.97 -10.52 11.60
N SER A 57 -10.35 -10.73 12.76
CA SER A 57 -11.09 -10.67 14.03
C SER A 57 -11.36 -9.22 14.42
N GLU A 58 -12.61 -8.77 14.21
CA GLU A 58 -13.13 -7.48 14.70
C GLU A 58 -13.53 -7.54 16.18
N ASP A 59 -13.63 -8.76 16.74
CA ASP A 59 -14.12 -8.98 18.09
C ASP A 59 -12.96 -9.07 19.10
N GLU A 60 -12.77 -7.99 19.87
CA GLU A 60 -11.79 -7.94 20.96
C GLU A 60 -12.04 -9.01 22.04
N SER A 61 -13.26 -9.53 22.19
CA SER A 61 -13.57 -10.53 23.21
C SER A 61 -12.90 -11.88 22.92
N VAL A 62 -12.86 -12.28 21.65
CA VAL A 62 -12.19 -13.51 21.18
C VAL A 62 -10.68 -13.44 21.50
N LEU A 63 -10.05 -12.28 21.30
CA LEU A 63 -8.63 -12.09 21.62
C LEU A 63 -8.38 -12.05 23.13
N LYS A 64 -9.26 -11.44 23.93
CA LYS A 64 -9.12 -11.32 25.40
C LYS A 64 -9.30 -12.64 26.13
N GLU A 65 -10.24 -13.47 25.71
CA GLU A 65 -10.55 -14.76 26.35
C GLU A 65 -9.43 -15.79 26.11
N HIS A 66 -8.80 -15.76 24.93
CA HIS A 66 -7.68 -16.64 24.58
C HIS A 66 -6.34 -16.23 25.21
N ILE A 67 -6.13 -14.95 25.51
CA ILE A 67 -4.91 -14.52 26.22
C ILE A 67 -4.97 -14.92 27.68
N LYS A 68 -6.16 -14.84 28.30
CA LYS A 68 -6.39 -15.35 29.66
C LYS A 68 -6.03 -16.83 29.82
N SER A 69 -6.22 -17.66 28.80
CA SER A 69 -5.88 -19.09 28.85
C SER A 69 -4.39 -19.39 28.66
N VAL A 70 -3.59 -18.43 28.20
CA VAL A 70 -2.15 -18.60 27.95
C VAL A 70 -1.31 -17.94 29.04
N THR A 71 -1.80 -16.88 29.67
CA THR A 71 -1.07 -16.12 30.70
C THR A 71 -1.72 -16.40 32.06
N ASP A 72 -1.49 -17.59 32.58
CA ASP A 72 -2.21 -18.16 33.73
C ASP A 72 -2.08 -17.39 35.07
N ASN A 73 -1.44 -16.20 35.13
CA ASN A 73 -1.46 -15.31 36.30
C ASN A 73 -0.89 -13.89 36.08
N GLU A 74 -0.82 -13.37 34.84
CA GLU A 74 -0.19 -12.05 34.59
C GLU A 74 -1.09 -11.07 33.84
N VAL A 75 -1.14 -9.82 34.31
CA VAL A 75 -1.85 -8.71 33.66
C VAL A 75 -1.11 -8.32 32.38
N CYS A 76 -1.46 -8.99 31.30
CA CYS A 76 -0.99 -8.64 29.96
C CYS A 76 -1.92 -7.60 29.33
N SER A 77 -1.37 -6.46 28.90
CA SER A 77 -2.14 -5.47 28.14
C SER A 77 -2.00 -5.73 26.64
N LEU A 78 -3.13 -5.85 25.96
CA LEU A 78 -3.19 -5.93 24.50
C LEU A 78 -3.01 -4.55 23.91
N LEU A 79 -2.00 -4.37 23.05
CA LEU A 79 -1.85 -3.14 22.29
C LEU A 79 -2.54 -3.29 20.93
N ASN A 80 -3.73 -2.69 20.82
CA ASN A 80 -4.47 -2.63 19.56
C ASN A 80 -3.85 -1.58 18.63
N LEU A 81 -3.16 -2.03 17.60
CA LEU A 81 -2.47 -1.18 16.61
C LEU A 81 -3.38 -0.77 15.43
N GLY A 82 -4.65 -1.18 15.48
CA GLY A 82 -5.63 -1.00 14.43
C GLY A 82 -5.40 -1.93 13.23
N PRO A 83 -6.04 -1.64 12.09
CA PRO A 83 -5.94 -2.48 10.91
C PRO A 83 -4.53 -2.49 10.32
N CYS A 84 -4.17 -3.63 9.71
CA CYS A 84 -2.90 -3.85 9.03
C CYS A 84 -2.57 -2.69 8.06
N GLY A 85 -1.34 -2.18 8.12
CA GLY A 85 -0.86 -1.09 7.25
C GLY A 85 -0.99 -1.40 5.77
N LEU A 86 -0.67 -2.63 5.38
CA LEU A 86 -0.83 -3.08 4.00
C LEU A 86 -2.28 -2.99 3.54
N HIS A 87 -3.24 -3.52 4.32
CA HIS A 87 -4.66 -3.44 3.97
C HIS A 87 -5.14 -2.00 3.78
N VAL A 88 -4.64 -1.06 4.60
CA VAL A 88 -4.96 0.36 4.45
C VAL A 88 -4.44 0.92 3.13
N VAL A 89 -3.18 0.65 2.76
CA VAL A 89 -2.59 1.17 1.51
C VAL A 89 -3.18 0.48 0.27
N HIS A 90 -3.42 -0.84 0.33
CA HIS A 90 -4.15 -1.56 -0.71
C HIS A 90 -5.56 -0.98 -0.90
N GLY A 91 -6.27 -0.77 0.21
CA GLY A 91 -7.60 -0.19 0.23
C GLY A 91 -7.61 1.24 -0.32
N SER A 92 -6.63 2.09 0.03
CA SER A 92 -6.57 3.47 -0.45
C SER A 92 -6.33 3.55 -1.96
N LEU A 93 -5.44 2.73 -2.52
CA LEU A 93 -5.22 2.68 -3.97
C LEU A 93 -6.50 2.25 -4.69
N ARG A 94 -7.17 1.20 -4.17
CA ARG A 94 -8.46 0.74 -4.69
C ARG A 94 -9.50 1.86 -4.65
N THR A 95 -9.69 2.51 -3.50
CA THR A 95 -10.68 3.59 -3.33
C THR A 95 -10.36 4.78 -4.23
N GLY A 96 -9.09 5.14 -4.40
CA GLY A 96 -8.69 6.16 -5.36
C GLY A 96 -9.10 5.79 -6.79
N LEU A 97 -8.79 4.56 -7.24
CA LEU A 97 -9.11 4.16 -8.60
C LEU A 97 -10.62 3.99 -8.84
N GLU A 98 -11.38 3.53 -7.85
CA GLU A 98 -12.84 3.45 -7.91
C GLU A 98 -13.52 4.83 -7.86
N SER A 99 -12.79 5.91 -7.55
CA SER A 99 -13.32 7.28 -7.58
C SER A 99 -13.36 7.89 -8.98
N VAL A 100 -12.85 7.18 -9.99
CA VAL A 100 -12.83 7.58 -11.40
C VAL A 100 -13.39 6.47 -12.27
N ASP A 101 -14.10 6.82 -13.35
CA ASP A 101 -14.79 5.84 -14.19
C ASP A 101 -13.88 5.27 -15.29
N TRP A 102 -12.75 4.68 -14.88
CA TRP A 102 -11.76 4.11 -15.81
C TRP A 102 -11.92 2.61 -16.06
N ASP A 103 -12.65 1.90 -15.19
CA ASP A 103 -12.91 0.45 -15.25
C ASP A 103 -11.66 -0.44 -15.50
N ILE A 104 -10.49 -0.02 -14.98
CA ILE A 104 -9.21 -0.71 -15.19
C ILE A 104 -9.22 -2.13 -14.61
N SER A 105 -9.95 -2.36 -13.51
CA SER A 105 -10.12 -3.71 -12.93
C SER A 105 -10.70 -4.69 -13.95
N SER A 106 -11.79 -4.30 -14.62
CA SER A 106 -12.45 -5.15 -15.59
C SER A 106 -11.59 -5.32 -16.84
N LEU A 107 -10.94 -4.23 -17.30
CA LEU A 107 -9.98 -4.27 -18.40
C LEU A 107 -8.91 -5.35 -18.17
N LEU A 108 -8.17 -5.26 -17.05
CA LEU A 108 -7.06 -6.18 -16.76
C LEU A 108 -7.54 -7.64 -16.61
N ARG A 109 -8.68 -7.84 -15.94
CA ARG A 109 -9.28 -9.18 -15.81
C ARG A 109 -9.68 -9.76 -17.16
N TYR A 110 -10.36 -8.99 -18.01
CA TYR A 110 -10.80 -9.47 -19.31
C TYR A 110 -9.63 -9.68 -20.26
N MET A 111 -8.58 -8.85 -20.21
CA MET A 111 -7.34 -9.11 -20.94
C MET A 111 -6.79 -10.48 -20.55
N TYR A 112 -6.64 -10.77 -19.26
CA TYR A 112 -6.12 -12.05 -18.76
C TYR A 112 -6.97 -13.27 -19.20
N TYR A 113 -8.28 -13.25 -18.93
CA TYR A 113 -9.17 -14.37 -19.23
C TYR A 113 -9.41 -14.56 -20.74
N MET A 114 -9.16 -13.54 -21.56
CA MET A 114 -9.22 -13.69 -23.01
C MET A 114 -8.14 -14.64 -23.55
N PHE A 115 -7.00 -14.76 -22.87
CA PHE A 115 -5.88 -15.58 -23.35
C PHE A 115 -5.65 -16.82 -22.49
N THR A 116 -5.86 -16.75 -21.18
CA THR A 116 -5.49 -17.83 -20.24
C THR A 116 -6.14 -19.17 -20.59
N ASP A 117 -7.45 -19.16 -20.84
CA ASP A 117 -8.22 -20.40 -21.02
C ASP A 117 -8.43 -20.75 -22.50
N SER A 118 -7.60 -20.22 -23.39
CA SER A 118 -7.76 -20.44 -24.84
C SER A 118 -6.44 -20.51 -25.57
N PRO A 119 -5.82 -21.71 -25.66
CA PRO A 119 -4.60 -21.93 -26.42
C PRO A 119 -4.73 -21.46 -27.88
N ALA A 120 -5.86 -21.73 -28.52
CA ALA A 120 -6.13 -21.28 -29.90
C ALA A 120 -6.10 -19.75 -30.04
N ARG A 121 -6.65 -18.99 -29.09
CA ARG A 121 -6.56 -17.52 -29.11
C ARG A 121 -5.14 -17.03 -28.87
N ARG A 122 -4.36 -17.69 -28.01
CA ARG A 122 -2.95 -17.34 -27.77
C ARG A 122 -2.11 -17.57 -29.01
N GLU A 123 -2.29 -18.72 -29.66
CA GLU A 123 -1.61 -19.04 -30.91
C GLU A 123 -1.97 -18.03 -31.99
N LEU A 124 -3.27 -17.77 -32.22
CA LEU A 124 -3.72 -16.78 -33.19
C LEU A 124 -3.19 -15.37 -32.88
N PHE A 125 -3.20 -14.98 -31.60
CA PHE A 125 -2.62 -13.71 -31.16
C PHE A 125 -1.15 -13.60 -31.51
N THR A 126 -0.35 -14.62 -31.19
CA THR A 126 1.08 -14.63 -31.50
C THR A 126 1.34 -14.66 -33.01
N GLN A 127 0.53 -15.38 -33.79
CA GLN A 127 0.64 -15.40 -35.25
C GLN A 127 0.35 -14.03 -35.87
N LEU A 128 -0.74 -13.38 -35.47
CA LEU A 128 -1.16 -12.08 -36.03
C LEU A 128 -0.27 -10.92 -35.54
N THR A 129 0.05 -10.90 -34.25
CA THR A 129 0.71 -9.75 -33.63
C THR A 129 2.23 -9.88 -33.55
N ARG A 130 2.76 -11.11 -33.72
CA ARG A 130 4.16 -11.48 -33.47
C ARG A 130 4.60 -11.27 -32.01
N CYS A 131 3.65 -11.11 -31.08
CA CYS A 131 3.91 -10.98 -29.65
C CYS A 131 3.70 -12.31 -28.93
N ALA A 132 4.69 -12.71 -28.12
CA ALA A 132 4.63 -13.90 -27.26
C ALA A 132 4.40 -13.55 -25.78
N SER A 133 4.23 -12.27 -25.46
CA SER A 133 3.91 -11.79 -24.12
C SER A 133 2.40 -11.74 -23.92
N PHE A 134 1.94 -12.08 -22.71
CA PHE A 134 0.52 -12.16 -22.37
C PHE A 134 0.20 -11.34 -21.11
N PRO A 135 -1.07 -10.95 -20.89
CA PRO A 135 -1.48 -10.22 -19.70
C PRO A 135 -1.27 -11.05 -18.43
N LEU A 136 -0.98 -10.38 -17.32
CA LEU A 136 -0.87 -11.00 -16.00
C LEU A 136 -2.20 -11.02 -15.25
N LYS A 137 -2.35 -11.96 -14.31
CA LYS A 137 -3.54 -12.11 -13.49
C LYS A 137 -3.66 -10.94 -12.50
N PHE A 138 -4.72 -10.16 -12.64
CA PHE A 138 -5.06 -9.10 -11.71
C PHE A 138 -5.62 -9.65 -10.39
N CYS A 139 -5.09 -9.20 -9.25
CA CYS A 139 -5.58 -9.53 -7.92
C CYS A 139 -6.47 -8.43 -7.34
N GLY A 140 -7.77 -8.70 -7.12
CA GLY A 140 -8.73 -7.71 -6.62
C GLY A 140 -8.56 -7.31 -5.15
N VAL A 141 -7.70 -8.01 -4.41
CA VAL A 141 -7.39 -7.74 -2.99
C VAL A 141 -6.02 -7.08 -2.86
N LEU A 142 -5.01 -7.60 -3.58
CA LEU A 142 -3.61 -7.18 -3.49
C LEU A 142 -3.28 -6.12 -4.55
N TRP A 143 -3.96 -4.97 -4.48
CA TRP A 143 -3.82 -3.86 -5.43
C TRP A 143 -2.39 -3.37 -5.69
N LEU A 144 -1.53 -3.28 -4.65
CA LEU A 144 -0.14 -2.86 -4.81
C LEU A 144 0.68 -3.87 -5.62
N GLU A 145 0.38 -5.16 -5.52
CA GLU A 145 1.08 -6.22 -6.27
C GLU A 145 0.75 -6.17 -7.78
N ASN A 146 -0.31 -5.47 -8.16
CA ASN A 146 -0.73 -5.32 -9.56
C ASN A 146 0.11 -4.31 -10.36
N ALA A 147 1.16 -3.70 -9.79
CA ALA A 147 2.11 -2.85 -10.54
C ALA A 147 2.62 -3.54 -11.83
N LYS A 148 2.96 -4.84 -11.72
CA LYS A 148 3.36 -5.67 -12.86
C LYS A 148 2.22 -5.92 -13.86
N CYS A 149 0.97 -6.00 -13.39
CA CYS A 149 -0.19 -6.14 -14.25
C CYS A 149 -0.41 -4.89 -15.11
N PHE A 150 -0.30 -3.68 -14.52
CA PHE A 150 -0.39 -2.43 -15.29
C PHE A 150 0.73 -2.33 -16.34
N GLN A 151 1.96 -2.69 -15.96
CA GLN A 151 3.11 -2.69 -16.88
C GLN A 151 2.90 -3.66 -18.05
N SER A 152 2.52 -4.90 -17.75
CA SER A 152 2.26 -5.93 -18.75
C SER A 152 1.16 -5.49 -19.72
N ALA A 153 0.05 -4.95 -19.19
CA ALA A 153 -1.04 -4.44 -20.02
C ALA A 153 -0.60 -3.30 -20.93
N LEU A 154 0.19 -2.34 -20.41
CA LEU A 154 0.71 -1.21 -21.18
C LEU A 154 1.62 -1.68 -22.32
N GLN A 155 2.48 -2.67 -22.07
CA GLN A 155 3.43 -3.21 -23.07
C GLN A 155 2.74 -3.94 -24.21
N ILE A 156 1.67 -4.70 -23.92
CA ILE A 156 1.00 -5.53 -24.92
C ILE A 156 -0.21 -4.85 -25.56
N TRP A 157 -0.60 -3.66 -25.09
CA TRP A 157 -1.86 -3.02 -25.49
C TRP A 157 -1.99 -2.86 -27.01
N ASP A 158 -0.95 -2.38 -27.69
CA ASP A 158 -1.00 -2.20 -29.15
C ASP A 158 -1.16 -3.52 -29.91
N HIS A 159 -0.54 -4.59 -29.41
CA HIS A 159 -0.73 -5.93 -29.95
C HIS A 159 -2.17 -6.42 -29.73
N VAL A 160 -2.77 -6.13 -28.58
CA VAL A 160 -4.18 -6.45 -28.30
C VAL A 160 -5.11 -5.68 -29.24
N VAL A 161 -4.86 -4.39 -29.48
CA VAL A 161 -5.64 -3.60 -30.46
C VAL A 161 -5.49 -4.15 -31.87
N LYS A 162 -4.26 -4.51 -32.29
CA LYS A 162 -4.00 -5.16 -33.59
C LYS A 162 -4.77 -6.47 -33.71
N PHE A 163 -4.73 -7.30 -32.67
CA PHE A 163 -5.47 -8.56 -32.63
C PHE A 163 -6.97 -8.35 -32.81
N PHE A 164 -7.58 -7.33 -32.20
CA PHE A 164 -9.01 -7.04 -32.39
C PHE A 164 -9.36 -6.57 -33.81
N LYS A 165 -8.44 -5.92 -34.51
CA LYS A 165 -8.66 -5.48 -35.89
C LYS A 165 -8.57 -6.64 -36.89
N GLU A 166 -7.67 -7.59 -36.64
CA GLU A 166 -7.35 -8.67 -37.58
C GLU A 166 -8.10 -9.99 -37.30
N SER A 167 -8.60 -10.18 -36.08
CA SER A 167 -9.31 -11.41 -35.69
C SER A 167 -10.83 -11.28 -35.74
N LYS A 168 -11.49 -12.39 -36.06
CA LYS A 168 -12.95 -12.54 -35.95
C LYS A 168 -13.30 -13.11 -34.57
N LEU A 169 -13.59 -12.23 -33.61
CA LEU A 169 -13.98 -12.64 -32.25
C LEU A 169 -15.50 -12.66 -32.06
N PRO A 170 -16.02 -13.59 -31.26
CA PRO A 170 -17.43 -13.59 -30.89
C PRO A 170 -17.79 -12.34 -30.08
N LYS A 171 -19.03 -11.87 -30.26
CA LYS A 171 -19.59 -10.79 -29.45
C LYS A 171 -19.88 -11.31 -28.04
N THR A 172 -18.95 -11.08 -27.14
CA THR A 172 -19.06 -11.43 -25.72
C THR A 172 -18.75 -10.20 -24.88
N LYS A 173 -19.27 -10.14 -23.65
CA LYS A 173 -19.03 -9.00 -22.74
C LYS A 173 -17.54 -8.65 -22.61
N PRO A 174 -16.60 -9.59 -22.39
CA PRO A 174 -15.16 -9.27 -22.34
C PRO A 174 -14.64 -8.63 -23.63
N VAL A 175 -14.99 -9.19 -24.79
CA VAL A 175 -14.52 -8.67 -26.10
C VAL A 175 -15.04 -7.27 -26.34
N GLU A 176 -16.32 -7.02 -26.06
CA GLU A 176 -16.94 -5.70 -26.28
C GLU A 176 -16.39 -4.64 -25.29
N THR A 177 -16.14 -5.02 -24.03
CA THR A 177 -15.46 -4.12 -23.07
C THR A 177 -14.06 -3.74 -23.56
N LEU A 178 -13.26 -4.72 -24.01
CA LEU A 178 -11.90 -4.45 -24.50
C LEU A 178 -11.88 -3.66 -25.80
N LYS A 179 -12.84 -3.88 -26.71
CA LYS A 179 -13.02 -3.05 -27.91
C LYS A 179 -13.41 -1.61 -27.57
N ARG A 180 -14.31 -1.40 -26.60
CA ARG A 180 -14.64 -0.05 -26.12
C ARG A 180 -13.42 0.64 -25.54
N ALA A 181 -12.62 -0.08 -24.76
CA ALA A 181 -11.37 0.44 -24.21
C ALA A 181 -10.35 0.80 -25.31
N ALA A 182 -10.34 0.07 -26.44
CA ALA A 182 -9.52 0.42 -27.61
C ALA A 182 -9.93 1.74 -28.30
N CYS A 183 -11.14 2.25 -28.03
CA CYS A 183 -11.59 3.56 -28.49
C CYS A 183 -11.21 4.70 -27.54
N ASP A 184 -10.70 4.41 -26.33
CA ASP A 184 -10.27 5.42 -25.37
C ASP A 184 -8.83 5.89 -25.69
N PRO A 185 -8.64 7.15 -26.14
CA PRO A 185 -7.32 7.65 -26.49
C PRO A 185 -6.40 7.84 -25.28
N PHE A 186 -6.94 7.87 -24.06
CA PHE A 186 -6.18 8.05 -22.82
C PHE A 186 -5.92 6.74 -22.09
N LEU A 187 -6.34 5.58 -22.62
CA LEU A 187 -6.21 4.32 -21.89
C LEU A 187 -4.77 4.00 -21.47
N LYS A 188 -3.80 4.21 -22.37
CA LYS A 188 -2.38 4.04 -22.03
C LYS A 188 -1.93 5.03 -20.96
N CYS A 189 -2.43 6.27 -20.98
CA CYS A 189 -2.16 7.27 -19.95
C CYS A 189 -2.73 6.81 -18.59
N LYS A 190 -3.97 6.31 -18.56
CA LYS A 190 -4.62 5.74 -17.37
C LYS A 190 -3.81 4.58 -16.77
N LEU A 191 -3.38 3.63 -17.61
CA LEU A 191 -2.53 2.51 -17.18
C LEU A 191 -1.17 2.96 -16.65
N ALA A 192 -0.51 3.91 -17.33
CA ALA A 192 0.77 4.46 -16.89
C ALA A 192 0.66 5.24 -15.58
N PHE A 193 -0.43 5.98 -15.37
CA PHE A 193 -0.69 6.68 -14.13
C PHE A 193 -0.94 5.71 -12.98
N CYS A 194 -1.80 4.71 -13.18
CA CYS A 194 -2.05 3.64 -12.20
C CYS A 194 -0.75 2.93 -11.81
N LYS A 195 0.09 2.60 -12.81
CA LYS A 195 1.40 2.01 -12.57
C LYS A 195 2.30 2.92 -11.72
N THR A 196 2.37 4.21 -12.05
CA THR A 196 3.21 5.17 -11.32
C THR A 196 2.85 5.20 -9.83
N ILE A 197 1.56 5.31 -9.50
CA ILE A 197 1.10 5.30 -8.11
C ILE A 197 1.37 3.95 -7.44
N ALA A 198 1.15 2.84 -8.14
CA ALA A 198 1.41 1.50 -7.60
C ALA A 198 2.91 1.29 -7.31
N ASP A 199 3.79 1.81 -8.16
CA ASP A 199 5.25 1.78 -7.97
C ASP A 199 5.70 2.65 -6.81
N GLU A 200 5.11 3.82 -6.59
CA GLU A 200 5.39 4.67 -5.43
C GLU A 200 5.03 3.98 -4.10
N CYS A 201 4.07 3.06 -4.13
CA CYS A 201 3.70 2.24 -2.98
C CYS A 201 4.58 0.99 -2.80
N GLN A 202 5.41 0.63 -3.79
CA GLN A 202 6.24 -0.59 -3.73
C GLN A 202 7.25 -0.61 -2.58
N PRO A 203 7.96 0.48 -2.25
CA PRO A 203 8.87 0.48 -1.10
C PRO A 203 8.13 0.17 0.20
N PHE A 204 6.94 0.74 0.38
CA PHE A 204 6.08 0.41 1.53
C PHE A 204 5.68 -1.06 1.53
N LEU A 205 5.20 -1.58 0.39
CA LEU A 205 4.82 -2.99 0.26
C LEU A 205 5.99 -3.94 0.60
N GLN A 206 7.16 -3.72 -0.01
CA GLN A 206 8.34 -4.58 0.17
C GLN A 206 8.85 -4.53 1.60
N TRP A 207 8.91 -3.33 2.17
CA TRP A 207 9.35 -3.16 3.55
C TRP A 207 8.39 -3.85 4.49
N PHE A 208 7.09 -3.54 4.39
CA PHE A 208 6.06 -4.15 5.23
C PHE A 208 5.80 -5.62 4.91
N GLN A 209 6.28 -6.20 3.81
CA GLN A 209 6.22 -7.66 3.62
C GLN A 209 7.51 -8.38 4.08
N ALA A 210 8.53 -7.64 4.52
CA ALA A 210 9.77 -8.22 5.02
C ALA A 210 9.54 -8.95 6.34
N SER A 211 10.20 -10.09 6.56
CA SER A 211 10.06 -10.86 7.81
C SER A 211 10.88 -10.24 8.97
N LYS A 212 10.72 -8.93 9.24
CA LYS A 212 11.46 -8.14 10.24
C LYS A 212 10.52 -7.35 11.14
N PRO A 213 10.82 -7.12 12.44
CA PRO A 213 9.95 -6.37 13.36
C PRO A 213 9.96 -4.86 13.08
N ILE A 214 9.15 -4.42 12.12
CA ILE A 214 9.10 -3.06 11.56
C ILE A 214 7.83 -2.27 11.92
N THR A 215 6.92 -2.82 12.74
CA THR A 215 5.79 -2.05 13.31
C THR A 215 6.17 -0.66 13.79
N PRO A 216 7.28 -0.45 14.52
CA PRO A 216 7.56 0.85 15.10
C PRO A 216 7.67 1.96 14.04
N TYR A 217 8.03 1.60 12.80
CA TYR A 217 8.18 2.51 11.67
C TYR A 217 6.89 2.71 10.86
N LEU A 218 5.80 2.03 11.22
CA LEU A 218 4.55 2.06 10.45
C LEU A 218 3.97 3.47 10.33
N PHE A 219 4.03 4.26 11.41
CA PHE A 219 3.55 5.63 11.39
C PHE A 219 4.37 6.49 10.41
N GLU A 220 5.69 6.50 10.59
CA GLU A 220 6.61 7.26 9.77
C GLU A 220 6.54 6.85 8.29
N ALA A 221 6.45 5.55 8.01
CA ALA A 221 6.35 5.03 6.65
C ALA A 221 5.06 5.48 5.96
N VAL A 222 3.92 5.48 6.66
CA VAL A 222 2.66 5.98 6.11
C VAL A 222 2.68 7.51 5.96
N GLU A 223 3.24 8.25 6.91
CA GLU A 223 3.41 9.71 6.77
C GLU A 223 4.26 10.04 5.54
N LYS A 224 5.40 9.34 5.34
CA LYS A 224 6.25 9.48 4.16
C LYS A 224 5.47 9.18 2.88
N LEU A 225 4.70 8.09 2.83
CA LEU A 225 3.87 7.75 1.67
C LEU A 225 2.82 8.83 1.37
N ILE A 226 2.10 9.32 2.39
CA ILE A 226 1.14 10.42 2.25
C ILE A 226 1.83 11.67 1.71
N ARG A 227 3.03 12.01 2.23
CA ARG A 227 3.82 13.15 1.76
C ARG A 227 4.20 13.01 0.29
N TYR A 228 4.67 11.83 -0.14
CA TYR A 228 5.00 11.57 -1.54
C TYR A 228 3.81 11.80 -2.46
N LEU A 229 2.63 11.25 -2.11
CA LEU A 229 1.41 11.43 -2.88
C LEU A 229 0.92 12.89 -2.88
N MET A 230 0.97 13.56 -1.73
CA MET A 230 0.58 14.96 -1.60
C MET A 230 1.47 15.90 -2.42
N ASN A 231 2.78 15.65 -2.52
CA ASN A 231 3.69 16.46 -3.34
C ASN A 231 3.27 16.54 -4.81
N ARG A 232 2.45 15.60 -5.29
CA ARG A 232 1.96 15.57 -6.68
C ARG A 232 0.76 16.47 -6.94
N CYS A 233 0.00 16.85 -5.89
CA CYS A 233 -1.26 17.57 -6.05
C CYS A 233 -1.57 18.66 -5.00
N VAL A 234 -0.78 18.76 -3.92
CA VAL A 234 -0.92 19.75 -2.83
C VAL A 234 0.10 20.87 -3.01
N LYS A 235 -0.27 22.10 -2.63
CA LYS A 235 0.62 23.25 -2.77
C LYS A 235 1.88 23.12 -1.90
N PRO A 236 3.07 23.49 -2.41
CA PRO A 236 4.34 23.32 -1.68
C PRO A 236 4.44 24.07 -0.33
N ASP A 237 3.73 25.17 -0.17
CA ASP A 237 3.68 25.95 1.08
C ASP A 237 3.05 25.16 2.24
N LEU A 238 2.08 24.30 1.94
CA LEU A 238 1.43 23.42 2.93
C LEU A 238 2.27 22.19 3.26
N MET A 239 3.22 21.81 2.41
CA MET A 239 4.05 20.60 2.56
C MET A 239 5.20 20.74 3.56
N LYS A 240 5.38 21.91 4.19
CA LYS A 240 6.45 22.16 5.16
C LYS A 240 6.20 21.55 6.55
N CYS A 241 4.98 21.12 6.85
CA CYS A 241 4.63 20.53 8.13
C CYS A 241 4.89 19.01 8.18
N THR A 242 4.92 18.44 9.38
CA THR A 242 5.11 17.00 9.66
C THR A 242 4.05 16.50 10.66
N GLY A 243 3.97 15.17 10.82
CA GLY A 243 3.14 14.52 11.83
C GLY A 243 1.65 14.88 11.73
N PRO A 244 0.96 15.15 12.85
CA PRO A 244 -0.47 15.42 12.86
C PRO A 244 -0.91 16.58 11.95
N LYS A 245 -0.05 17.60 11.77
CA LYS A 245 -0.35 18.74 10.90
C LYS A 245 -0.41 18.34 9.43
N LEU A 246 0.51 17.48 8.97
CA LEU A 246 0.47 16.95 7.59
C LEU A 246 -0.82 16.14 7.38
N LEU A 247 -1.16 15.30 8.35
CA LEU A 247 -2.35 14.45 8.31
C LEU A 247 -3.66 15.24 8.36
N SER A 248 -3.62 16.50 8.80
CA SER A 248 -4.78 17.40 8.86
C SER A 248 -5.03 18.22 7.59
N ILE A 249 -4.12 18.17 6.61
CA ILE A 249 -4.31 18.88 5.33
C ILE A 249 -5.52 18.28 4.61
N ASP A 250 -6.54 19.10 4.40
CA ASP A 250 -7.75 18.69 3.69
C ASP A 250 -7.53 18.74 2.17
N THR A 251 -7.39 17.57 1.55
CA THR A 251 -7.21 17.43 0.10
C THR A 251 -8.50 17.62 -0.71
N LYS A 252 -9.65 17.79 -0.06
CA LYS A 252 -10.92 18.12 -0.73
C LYS A 252 -11.06 19.60 -1.01
N LYS A 253 -10.33 20.45 -0.29
CA LYS A 253 -10.35 21.90 -0.51
C LYS A 253 -9.46 22.26 -1.68
N SER A 254 -10.07 22.82 -2.73
CA SER A 254 -9.35 23.27 -3.93
C SER A 254 -8.27 24.31 -3.63
N GLU A 255 -8.42 25.10 -2.56
CA GLU A 255 -7.42 26.08 -2.11
C GLU A 255 -6.11 25.45 -1.63
N ASN A 256 -6.14 24.18 -1.22
CA ASN A 256 -4.93 23.44 -0.79
C ASN A 256 -4.22 22.75 -1.96
N LEU A 257 -4.88 22.64 -3.11
CA LEU A 257 -4.40 21.89 -4.25
C LEU A 257 -3.69 22.81 -5.26
N ILE A 258 -2.75 22.23 -5.99
CA ILE A 258 -2.22 22.88 -7.19
C ILE A 258 -3.25 22.83 -8.32
N LEU A 259 -3.08 23.73 -9.29
CA LEU A 259 -3.90 23.73 -10.50
C LEU A 259 -3.75 22.39 -11.23
N SER A 260 -4.84 21.86 -11.80
CA SER A 260 -4.83 20.55 -12.45
C SER A 260 -3.69 20.42 -13.47
N LYS A 261 -3.47 21.44 -14.31
CA LYS A 261 -2.40 21.49 -15.30
C LYS A 261 -0.96 21.33 -14.76
N ASN A 262 -0.76 21.47 -13.44
CA ASN A 262 0.54 21.39 -12.78
C ASN A 262 0.69 20.12 -11.93
N ILE A 263 -0.30 19.21 -11.98
CA ILE A 263 -0.18 17.92 -11.30
C ILE A 263 1.06 17.19 -11.82
N ASP A 264 1.73 16.49 -10.93
CA ASP A 264 2.71 15.51 -11.36
C ASP A 264 1.99 14.21 -11.73
N GLU A 265 1.72 13.99 -13.02
CA GLU A 265 1.21 12.70 -13.52
C GLU A 265 2.30 11.63 -13.66
N GLY A 266 3.58 11.99 -13.49
CA GLY A 266 4.73 11.10 -13.63
C GLY A 266 5.23 11.00 -15.07
N PHE A 267 6.51 10.66 -15.20
CA PHE A 267 7.22 10.72 -16.49
C PHE A 267 6.56 9.92 -17.61
N ALA A 268 6.17 8.66 -17.34
CA ALA A 268 5.57 7.79 -18.34
C ALA A 268 4.20 8.31 -18.81
N THR A 269 3.36 8.75 -17.87
CA THR A 269 2.05 9.34 -18.17
C THR A 269 2.20 10.62 -18.98
N LYS A 270 3.10 11.53 -18.56
CA LYS A 270 3.36 12.79 -19.25
C LYS A 270 3.83 12.58 -20.69
N ARG A 271 4.72 11.62 -20.92
CA ARG A 271 5.18 11.25 -22.26
C ARG A 271 4.04 10.77 -23.14
N LEU A 272 3.25 9.81 -22.66
CA LEU A 272 2.10 9.26 -23.38
C LEU A 272 1.03 10.33 -23.63
N LEU A 273 0.81 11.23 -22.67
CA LEU A 273 -0.12 12.35 -22.82
C LEU A 273 0.34 13.30 -23.92
N GLY A 274 1.65 13.54 -24.05
CA GLY A 274 2.24 14.31 -25.16
C GLY A 274 2.02 13.66 -26.53
N GLU A 275 2.12 12.33 -26.62
CA GLU A 275 1.82 11.56 -27.84
C GLU A 275 0.32 11.65 -28.19
N THR A 276 -0.56 11.40 -27.22
CA THR A 276 -2.02 11.53 -27.37
C THR A 276 -2.45 12.97 -27.65
N ALA A 277 -1.69 13.97 -27.19
CA ALA A 277 -2.01 15.38 -27.36
C ALA A 277 -2.03 15.83 -28.82
N SER A 278 -1.34 15.13 -29.70
CA SER A 278 -1.33 15.40 -31.14
C SER A 278 -2.65 15.08 -31.85
N THR A 279 -3.51 14.25 -31.24
CA THR A 279 -4.73 13.73 -31.88
C THR A 279 -6.02 14.14 -31.18
N VAL A 280 -5.94 14.74 -29.98
CA VAL A 280 -7.11 15.07 -29.14
C VAL A 280 -7.14 16.55 -28.78
N THR A 281 -8.34 17.13 -28.66
CA THR A 281 -8.56 18.52 -28.21
C THR A 281 -8.14 18.74 -26.75
N GLU A 282 -7.98 20.00 -26.33
CA GLU A 282 -7.49 20.33 -24.99
C GLU A 282 -8.44 19.92 -23.85
N ARG A 283 -9.75 19.97 -24.07
CA ARG A 283 -10.74 19.71 -23.03
C ARG A 283 -10.65 18.28 -22.45
N PRO A 284 -10.67 17.20 -23.26
CA PRO A 284 -10.48 15.83 -22.76
C PRO A 284 -9.17 15.62 -22.01
N LYS A 285 -8.10 16.34 -22.36
CA LYS A 285 -6.82 16.28 -21.63
C LYS A 285 -6.97 16.84 -20.22
N LEU A 286 -7.61 18.01 -20.11
CA LEU A 286 -7.89 18.62 -18.81
C LEU A 286 -8.82 17.75 -17.96
N GLU A 287 -9.79 17.07 -18.57
CA GLU A 287 -10.66 16.09 -17.91
C GLU A 287 -9.84 14.91 -17.37
N PHE A 288 -8.97 14.29 -18.18
CA PHE A 288 -8.07 13.22 -17.73
C PHE A 288 -7.16 13.65 -16.55
N ILE A 289 -6.57 14.85 -16.63
CA ILE A 289 -5.71 15.37 -15.57
C ILE A 289 -6.54 15.66 -14.30
N HIS A 290 -7.78 16.12 -14.44
CA HIS A 290 -8.69 16.28 -13.30
C HIS A 290 -9.02 14.94 -12.64
N GLU A 291 -9.27 13.88 -13.43
CA GLU A 291 -9.46 12.52 -12.91
C GLU A 291 -8.22 12.01 -12.17
N CYS A 292 -7.02 12.24 -12.70
CA CYS A 292 -5.76 11.92 -12.00
C CYS A 292 -5.68 12.60 -10.63
N ARG A 293 -6.09 13.88 -10.54
CA ARG A 293 -6.19 14.60 -9.26
C ARG A 293 -7.19 13.95 -8.33
N SER A 294 -8.38 13.64 -8.84
CA SER A 294 -9.47 13.03 -8.06
C SER A 294 -9.01 11.73 -7.41
N MET A 295 -8.35 10.87 -8.21
CA MET A 295 -7.76 9.61 -7.76
C MET A 295 -6.75 9.83 -6.62
N LEU A 296 -5.80 10.77 -6.79
CA LEU A 296 -4.81 11.12 -5.78
C LEU A 296 -5.44 11.63 -4.49
N THR A 297 -6.32 12.64 -4.60
CA THR A 297 -6.94 13.27 -3.42
C THR A 297 -7.81 12.28 -2.63
N THR A 298 -8.52 11.38 -3.32
CA THR A 298 -9.33 10.34 -2.70
C THR A 298 -8.47 9.29 -2.01
N MET A 299 -7.38 8.84 -2.66
CA MET A 299 -6.41 7.93 -2.05
C MET A 299 -5.78 8.53 -0.79
N ILE A 300 -5.35 9.80 -0.84
CA ILE A 300 -4.75 10.51 0.30
C ILE A 300 -5.75 10.63 1.45
N ALA A 301 -6.99 11.06 1.15
CA ALA A 301 -8.04 11.16 2.17
C ALA A 301 -8.29 9.81 2.85
N LYS A 302 -8.28 8.71 2.07
CA LYS A 302 -8.45 7.36 2.61
C LYS A 302 -7.30 6.93 3.53
N LEU A 303 -6.06 7.32 3.21
CA LEU A 303 -4.90 7.11 4.08
C LEU A 303 -5.01 7.92 5.38
N GLN A 304 -5.51 9.16 5.31
CA GLN A 304 -5.68 10.07 6.46
C GLN A 304 -6.81 9.65 7.41
N GLU A 305 -7.80 8.88 6.96
CA GLU A 305 -8.87 8.30 7.81
C GLU A 305 -8.32 7.35 8.89
N ARG A 306 -7.07 6.89 8.75
CA ARG A 306 -6.47 5.92 9.66
C ARG A 306 -6.30 6.50 11.07
N LYS A 307 -7.13 6.02 12.00
CA LYS A 307 -7.09 6.40 13.43
C LYS A 307 -5.76 6.09 14.12
N SER A 308 -5.04 5.04 13.69
CA SER A 308 -3.73 4.71 14.27
C SER A 308 -2.62 5.69 13.88
N LEU A 309 -2.87 6.66 12.99
CA LEU A 309 -1.99 7.81 12.79
C LEU A 309 -2.30 8.98 13.75
N LYS A 310 -3.28 8.82 14.64
CA LYS A 310 -3.76 9.91 15.52
C LYS A 310 -3.55 9.61 17.01
N THR A 311 -2.96 8.47 17.36
CA THR A 311 -2.84 8.02 18.76
C THR A 311 -1.44 8.25 19.32
N GLU A 312 -1.39 8.67 20.59
CA GLU A 312 -0.19 8.87 21.43
C GLU A 312 0.73 7.63 21.51
N ILE A 313 0.18 6.45 21.21
CA ILE A 313 0.90 5.17 21.09
C ILE A 313 2.07 5.27 20.08
N CYS A 314 1.95 6.09 19.04
CA CYS A 314 3.00 6.24 18.02
C CYS A 314 4.29 6.88 18.56
N GLU A 315 4.20 7.78 19.55
CA GLU A 315 5.38 8.41 20.15
C GLU A 315 6.19 7.40 21.00
N GLY A 316 5.51 6.48 21.67
CA GLY A 316 6.15 5.41 22.44
C GLY A 316 6.88 4.36 21.59
N PHE A 317 6.44 4.14 20.35
CA PHE A 317 7.07 3.17 19.44
C PHE A 317 8.42 3.63 18.89
N VAL A 318 8.62 4.93 18.69
CA VAL A 318 9.91 5.49 18.23
C VAL A 318 11.03 5.11 19.22
N PHE A 319 10.71 5.10 20.52
CA PHE A 319 11.64 4.66 21.57
C PHE A 319 11.95 3.16 21.47
N ILE A 320 10.95 2.32 21.21
CA ILE A 320 11.11 0.85 21.07
C ILE A 320 11.87 0.48 19.79
N GLY A 321 11.65 1.20 18.69
CA GLY A 321 12.34 0.94 17.41
C GLY A 321 13.86 1.00 17.53
N SER A 322 14.37 1.98 18.28
CA SER A 322 15.80 2.15 18.57
C SER A 322 16.39 0.96 19.35
N LEU A 323 15.64 0.40 20.29
CA LEU A 323 16.02 -0.79 21.09
C LEU A 323 15.95 -2.09 20.27
N CYS A 324 14.89 -2.30 19.49
CA CYS A 324 14.72 -3.48 18.64
C CYS A 324 15.75 -3.56 17.50
N TYR A 325 16.18 -2.43 16.92
CA TYR A 325 17.18 -2.45 15.85
C TYR A 325 18.58 -2.77 16.36
N SER A 326 18.97 -2.18 17.50
CA SER A 326 20.28 -2.44 18.14
C SER A 326 20.53 -3.92 18.48
N THR A 327 19.45 -4.69 18.63
CA THR A 327 19.50 -6.11 18.99
C THR A 327 19.38 -7.07 17.80
N PHE A 328 18.87 -6.62 16.64
CA PHE A 328 18.54 -7.53 15.52
C PHE A 328 19.24 -7.24 14.19
N THR A 329 19.78 -6.05 13.91
CA THR A 329 20.42 -5.75 12.60
C THR A 329 21.50 -4.68 12.67
N SER A 330 22.57 -4.82 11.89
CA SER A 330 23.71 -3.88 11.81
C SER A 330 23.58 -2.75 10.77
N THR A 331 22.39 -2.52 10.21
CA THR A 331 22.17 -1.56 9.10
C THR A 331 21.13 -0.53 9.51
N GLU A 332 21.34 0.75 9.19
CA GLU A 332 20.42 1.82 9.62
C GLU A 332 19.06 1.79 8.86
N PRO A 333 17.95 2.17 9.50
CA PRO A 333 16.60 2.11 8.92
C PRO A 333 16.42 3.00 7.68
N GLU A 334 17.07 4.16 7.64
CA GLU A 334 16.96 5.10 6.51
C GLU A 334 17.57 4.52 5.24
N GLU A 335 18.75 3.91 5.32
CA GLU A 335 19.42 3.30 4.17
C GLU A 335 18.56 2.20 3.51
N MET A 336 17.79 1.43 4.29
CA MET A 336 16.93 0.37 3.73
C MET A 336 15.71 0.89 2.97
N PHE A 337 15.10 2.01 3.40
CA PHE A 337 13.97 2.60 2.67
C PHE A 337 14.42 3.22 1.34
N PHE A 338 15.65 3.74 1.29
CA PHE A 338 16.22 4.37 0.09
C PHE A 338 16.97 3.40 -0.84
N SER A 339 17.41 2.22 -0.36
CA SER A 339 18.18 1.25 -1.16
C SER A 339 17.38 0.59 -2.30
N PHE A 340 16.05 0.68 -2.29
CA PHE A 340 15.19 0.04 -3.30
C PHE A 340 14.60 1.01 -4.34
N GLY A 341 14.93 2.30 -4.28
CA GLY A 341 14.55 3.32 -5.25
C GLY A 341 15.78 3.86 -5.97
N GLY A 342 16.23 3.16 -7.03
CA GLY A 342 17.30 3.65 -7.89
C GLY A 342 16.89 4.91 -8.65
N THR A 343 17.08 6.07 -8.04
CA THR A 343 17.54 7.33 -8.66
C THR A 343 17.95 8.26 -7.53
N LYS A 344 19.26 8.55 -7.42
CA LYS A 344 19.77 9.63 -6.58
C LYS A 344 19.03 10.94 -6.94
N PRO A 345 18.67 11.78 -5.97
CA PRO A 345 18.16 13.12 -6.27
C PRO A 345 19.23 13.87 -7.06
N TYR A 346 18.82 14.40 -8.21
CA TYR A 346 19.64 15.27 -9.06
C TYR A 346 20.06 16.47 -8.22
N GLN A 347 21.33 16.52 -7.81
CA GLN A 347 21.90 17.73 -7.24
C GLN A 347 22.04 18.75 -8.37
N HIS A 348 21.34 19.87 -8.25
CA HIS A 348 21.64 21.06 -9.04
C HIS A 348 23.07 21.52 -8.70
N HIS A 349 24.02 21.25 -9.60
CA HIS A 349 25.21 22.08 -9.69
C HIS A 349 24.87 23.31 -10.54
N LYS A 350 25.27 24.47 -10.00
CA LYS A 350 25.23 25.79 -10.62
C LYS A 350 25.92 25.81 -11.98
#